data_AF-A0A2J7ZV81-F1
#
_entry.id   AF-A0A2J7ZV81-F1
#
_cell.length_a   1.000
_cell.length_b   1.000
_cell.length_c   1.000
_cell.angle_alpha   90.00
_cell.angle_beta   90.00
_cell.angle_gamma   90.00
#
_symmetry.space_group_name_H-M   'P 1'
#
loop_
_entity.id
_entity.type
_entity.pdbx_description
1 polymer ?
#
loop_
_entity_poly.entity_id
_entity_poly.type
_entity_poly.pdbx_seq_one_letter_code
_entity_poly.pdbx_strand_id
1 'polypeptide(L)'
;MTQPRGYHFTDPEAVEAGATSGGDRDRGNTGAGVDAKGGGGDRGGGGNGVDRTALKSSPFVTSPFGDAPQAESVELVAVNLLFEYILGSATVARGFTAYLSSLAGLSSDALLLPPGSSGFQIDLPAVGMAIAMAALVGWGVRQAACANTAITTVVLLTIVLILAAGFAFVHASNYHPFAPYGVRGILKGASRVFFAFIGFDMLAVAAEEAREPSRDVPVCILASLAACTAIYVLMAAAITGMMPAAQLDPAAPFARAFQVMPLVVELLRQPPARHWVGAQRAVRQV
;
A
#
# COMPACT_ATOMS: atom_id res chain seq x y z
N MET A 1 11.42 -10.66 57.76
CA MET A 1 11.17 -9.51 56.86
C MET A 1 12.00 -9.74 55.60
N THR A 2 11.29 -9.93 54.50
CA THR A 2 11.72 -10.47 53.21
C THR A 2 12.43 -9.41 52.35
N GLN A 3 13.55 -9.80 51.73
CA GLN A 3 14.17 -9.16 50.57
C GLN A 3 14.51 -10.27 49.55
N PRO A 4 14.60 -9.96 48.24
CA PRO A 4 14.16 -10.83 47.15
C PRO A 4 15.29 -11.64 46.49
N ARG A 5 14.92 -12.78 45.88
CA ARG A 5 15.65 -13.51 44.82
C ARG A 5 14.58 -13.90 43.80
N GLY A 6 14.65 -13.53 42.54
CA GLY A 6 15.70 -13.86 41.57
C GLY A 6 15.04 -14.78 40.55
N TYR A 7 14.60 -14.23 39.41
CA TYR A 7 13.96 -15.01 38.34
C TYR A 7 15.02 -15.86 37.63
N HIS A 8 14.89 -17.18 37.76
CA HIS A 8 15.68 -18.17 37.02
C HIS A 8 15.05 -18.41 35.65
N PHE A 9 15.87 -18.22 34.62
CA PHE A 9 15.66 -18.63 33.23
C PHE A 9 15.97 -20.14 33.14
N THR A 10 15.08 -20.95 32.55
CA THR A 10 15.37 -22.34 32.19
C THR A 10 15.22 -22.51 30.68
N ASP A 11 16.24 -23.16 30.12
CA ASP A 11 16.58 -23.28 28.70
C ASP A 11 15.59 -24.07 27.82
N PRO A 12 15.66 -23.91 26.48
CA PRO A 12 14.76 -24.54 25.51
C PRO A 12 15.35 -25.83 24.92
N GLU A 13 15.21 -26.98 25.58
CA GLU A 13 15.60 -28.29 24.99
C GLU A 13 14.72 -29.47 25.48
N ALA A 14 13.39 -29.34 25.48
CA ALA A 14 12.53 -30.46 25.87
C ALA A 14 11.13 -30.46 25.23
N VAL A 15 11.03 -30.52 23.89
CA VAL A 15 9.76 -30.95 23.24
C VAL A 15 9.96 -31.86 22.01
N GLU A 16 11.15 -31.97 21.41
CA GLU A 16 11.41 -32.97 20.35
C GLU A 16 12.02 -34.27 20.90
N ALA A 17 11.19 -35.16 21.45
CA ALA A 17 11.47 -36.61 21.51
C ALA A 17 10.23 -37.37 22.03
N GLY A 18 9.40 -37.88 21.12
CA GLY A 18 8.20 -38.63 21.53
C GLY A 18 7.41 -39.28 20.40
N ALA A 19 8.11 -40.03 19.55
CA ALA A 19 7.67 -41.29 18.93
C ALA A 19 6.21 -41.39 18.42
N THR A 20 6.11 -41.26 17.09
CA THR A 20 5.42 -42.21 16.21
C THR A 20 5.52 -43.67 16.70
N SER A 21 4.41 -44.41 16.79
CA SER A 21 4.25 -45.83 16.37
C SER A 21 3.07 -46.52 17.07
N GLY A 22 2.27 -47.26 16.28
CA GLY A 22 1.25 -48.21 16.74
C GLY A 22 -0.17 -47.69 16.48
N GLY A 23 -0.99 -48.25 15.59
CA GLY A 23 -1.11 -49.66 15.21
C GLY A 23 -2.51 -50.15 15.60
N ASP A 24 -3.43 -50.01 14.65
CA ASP A 24 -4.56 -50.90 14.34
C ASP A 24 -5.39 -51.53 15.51
N ARG A 25 -6.68 -51.16 15.57
CA ARG A 25 -7.77 -52.12 15.86
C ARG A 25 -9.16 -51.55 15.56
N ASP A 26 -9.77 -52.13 14.54
CA ASP A 26 -11.21 -52.23 14.31
C ASP A 26 -12.00 -52.65 15.56
N ARG A 27 -13.20 -52.04 15.74
CA ARG A 27 -14.46 -52.71 16.15
C ARG A 27 -15.60 -51.69 16.19
N GLY A 28 -16.56 -51.86 15.28
CA GLY A 28 -17.88 -51.25 15.40
C GLY A 28 -18.70 -51.87 16.54
N ASN A 29 -19.63 -51.10 17.09
CA ASN A 29 -20.94 -51.63 17.50
C ASN A 29 -21.95 -50.49 17.66
N THR A 30 -23.06 -50.68 16.97
CA THR A 30 -24.41 -50.12 17.14
C THR A 30 -24.95 -50.22 18.57
N GLY A 31 -25.79 -49.25 18.98
CA GLY A 31 -26.61 -49.36 20.19
C GLY A 31 -27.53 -48.17 20.41
N ALA A 32 -28.83 -48.37 20.16
CA ALA A 32 -29.93 -47.44 20.43
C ALA A 32 -30.42 -47.53 21.89
N GLY A 33 -31.13 -46.50 22.35
CA GLY A 33 -31.90 -46.41 23.62
C GLY A 33 -31.89 -44.95 24.11
N VAL A 34 -32.90 -44.10 23.89
CA VAL A 34 -34.27 -44.04 24.44
C VAL A 34 -34.32 -43.96 25.97
N ASP A 35 -35.11 -42.97 26.44
CA ASP A 35 -35.65 -42.69 27.80
C ASP A 35 -34.98 -41.52 28.55
N ALA A 36 -35.65 -40.65 29.32
CA ALA A 36 -37.03 -40.17 29.45
C ALA A 36 -37.03 -39.12 30.59
N LYS A 37 -37.93 -38.13 30.51
CA LYS A 37 -38.57 -37.37 31.62
C LYS A 37 -37.74 -36.47 32.58
N GLY A 38 -38.28 -35.25 32.78
CA GLY A 38 -38.65 -34.81 34.14
C GLY A 38 -38.40 -33.36 34.53
N GLY A 39 -39.39 -32.49 34.28
CA GLY A 39 -40.03 -31.57 35.23
C GLY A 39 -39.24 -30.61 36.15
N GLY A 40 -39.73 -29.37 36.25
CA GLY A 40 -39.55 -28.54 37.44
C GLY A 40 -39.43 -27.05 37.13
N GLY A 41 -40.53 -26.32 37.25
CA GLY A 41 -40.52 -24.86 37.21
C GLY A 41 -40.03 -24.25 38.52
N ASP A 42 -39.42 -23.08 38.43
CA ASP A 42 -39.38 -22.13 39.54
C ASP A 42 -39.55 -20.70 39.01
N ARG A 43 -40.46 -19.96 39.65
CA ARG A 43 -40.72 -18.54 39.42
C ARG A 43 -40.30 -17.81 40.69
N GLY A 44 -39.41 -16.84 40.59
CA GLY A 44 -39.31 -15.80 41.62
C GLY A 44 -38.05 -14.95 41.54
N GLY A 45 -38.24 -13.62 41.55
CA GLY A 45 -37.20 -12.69 41.98
C GLY A 45 -36.87 -11.59 40.97
N GLY A 46 -37.63 -10.49 41.00
CA GLY A 46 -37.27 -9.24 40.32
C GLY A 46 -36.04 -8.59 40.96
N GLY A 47 -35.06 -8.28 40.13
CA GLY A 47 -33.95 -7.40 40.42
C GLY A 47 -33.50 -6.76 39.12
N ASN A 48 -33.62 -5.44 39.00
CA ASN A 48 -33.31 -4.66 37.81
C ASN A 48 -31.77 -4.52 37.64
N GLY A 49 -31.06 -5.64 37.72
CA GLY A 49 -29.67 -5.75 37.32
C GLY A 49 -29.65 -5.95 35.82
N VAL A 50 -29.28 -4.91 35.07
CA VAL A 50 -28.89 -5.09 33.67
C VAL A 50 -27.83 -6.18 33.67
N ASP A 51 -28.21 -7.34 33.11
CA ASP A 51 -27.38 -8.53 33.05
C ASP A 51 -26.14 -8.20 32.20
N ARG A 52 -25.06 -7.78 32.88
CA ARG A 52 -23.79 -7.41 32.25
C ARG A 52 -23.15 -8.61 31.55
N THR A 53 -23.50 -9.82 31.94
CA THR A 53 -23.12 -11.06 31.28
C THR A 53 -23.83 -11.22 29.93
N ALA A 54 -25.11 -10.83 29.83
CA ALA A 54 -25.84 -10.81 28.56
C ALA A 54 -25.35 -9.70 27.58
N LEU A 55 -24.87 -8.56 28.10
CA LEU A 55 -24.23 -7.52 27.28
C LEU A 55 -22.88 -7.97 26.70
N LYS A 56 -22.12 -8.79 27.43
CA LYS A 56 -20.86 -9.37 26.94
C LYS A 56 -21.07 -10.40 25.83
N SER A 57 -22.23 -11.06 25.81
CA SER A 57 -22.65 -11.97 24.74
C SER A 57 -23.35 -11.28 23.56
N SER A 58 -23.50 -9.96 23.59
CA SER A 58 -24.02 -9.26 22.41
C SER A 58 -22.97 -9.31 21.29
N PRO A 59 -23.36 -9.66 20.05
CA PRO A 59 -22.43 -9.72 18.91
C PRO A 59 -21.83 -8.36 18.52
N PHE A 60 -22.19 -7.30 19.25
CA PHE A 60 -21.65 -5.95 19.09
C PHE A 60 -20.49 -5.65 20.07
N VAL A 61 -20.30 -6.46 21.13
CA VAL A 61 -19.26 -6.26 22.17
C VAL A 61 -18.21 -7.37 22.16
N THR A 62 -18.47 -8.49 21.50
CA THR A 62 -17.44 -9.50 21.24
C THR A 62 -16.62 -9.06 20.03
N SER A 63 -15.33 -8.77 20.24
CA SER A 63 -14.42 -8.55 19.12
C SER A 63 -14.49 -9.79 18.21
N PRO A 64 -14.39 -9.63 16.88
CA PRO A 64 -14.43 -10.76 15.94
C PRO A 64 -13.34 -11.82 16.19
N PHE A 65 -12.44 -11.61 17.16
CA PHE A 65 -11.28 -12.45 17.45
C PHE A 65 -11.26 -13.08 18.85
N GLY A 66 -12.31 -12.92 19.65
CA GLY A 66 -12.49 -13.62 20.94
C GLY A 66 -11.54 -13.17 22.06
N ASP A 67 -11.81 -13.61 23.30
CA ASP A 67 -11.13 -13.14 24.54
C ASP A 67 -9.69 -13.70 24.74
N ALA A 68 -9.00 -14.15 23.69
CA ALA A 68 -7.66 -14.72 23.81
C ALA A 68 -6.58 -13.61 23.91
N PRO A 69 -5.43 -13.85 24.58
CA PRO A 69 -4.31 -12.88 24.63
C PRO A 69 -3.74 -12.51 23.24
N GLN A 70 -4.10 -13.27 22.19
CA GLN A 70 -3.78 -12.94 20.80
C GLN A 70 -4.68 -11.83 20.22
N ALA A 71 -5.88 -11.62 20.77
CA ALA A 71 -6.81 -10.62 20.26
C ALA A 71 -6.33 -9.17 20.47
N GLU A 72 -5.72 -8.86 21.62
CA GLU A 72 -5.14 -7.53 21.86
C GLU A 72 -4.03 -7.21 20.85
N SER A 73 -3.22 -8.21 20.48
CA SER A 73 -2.17 -8.02 19.47
C SER A 73 -2.72 -7.83 18.06
N VAL A 74 -3.83 -8.48 17.72
CA VAL A 74 -4.48 -8.36 16.40
C VAL A 74 -5.14 -6.99 16.23
N GLU A 75 -5.76 -6.45 17.30
CA GLU A 75 -6.34 -5.11 17.29
C GLU A 75 -5.28 -4.02 17.08
N LEU A 76 -4.13 -4.14 17.75
CA LEU A 76 -3.01 -3.22 17.55
C LEU A 76 -2.46 -3.27 16.12
N VAL A 77 -2.35 -4.47 15.55
CA VAL A 77 -1.93 -4.63 14.14
C VAL A 77 -2.94 -3.99 13.20
N ALA A 78 -4.25 -4.20 13.41
CA ALA A 78 -5.30 -3.60 12.58
C ALA A 78 -5.29 -2.06 12.65
N VAL A 79 -5.17 -1.49 13.85
CA VAL A 79 -5.07 -0.03 14.03
C VAL A 79 -3.80 0.53 13.41
N ASN A 80 -2.66 -0.17 13.56
CA ASN A 80 -1.41 0.22 12.90
C ASN A 80 -1.55 0.25 11.38
N LEU A 81 -2.10 -0.81 10.78
CA LEU A 81 -2.34 -0.89 9.34
C LEU A 81 -3.27 0.24 8.87
N LEU A 82 -4.33 0.53 9.62
CA LEU A 82 -5.24 1.65 9.32
C LEU A 82 -4.48 2.98 9.24
N PHE A 83 -3.61 3.27 10.22
CA PHE A 83 -2.78 4.48 10.20
C PHE A 83 -1.79 4.51 9.04
N GLU A 84 -1.18 3.37 8.73
CA GLU A 84 -0.27 3.21 7.59
C GLU A 84 -0.96 3.54 6.26
N TYR A 85 -2.18 3.02 6.03
CA TYR A 85 -2.95 3.31 4.81
C TYR A 85 -3.40 4.76 4.71
N ILE A 86 -3.77 5.39 5.82
CA ILE A 86 -4.12 6.81 5.86
C ILE A 86 -2.89 7.66 5.51
N LEU A 87 -1.74 7.38 6.11
CA LEU A 87 -0.50 8.12 5.83
C LEU A 87 0.00 7.87 4.40
N GLY A 88 -0.09 6.63 3.93
CA GLY A 88 0.24 6.21 2.57
C GLY A 88 -0.58 6.96 1.52
N SER A 89 -1.90 6.90 1.63
CA SER A 89 -2.82 7.57 0.71
C SER A 89 -2.65 9.09 0.70
N ALA A 90 -2.46 9.73 1.87
CA ALA A 90 -2.19 11.16 1.96
C ALA A 90 -0.87 11.55 1.26
N THR A 91 0.17 10.73 1.39
CA THR A 91 1.46 10.98 0.75
C THR A 91 1.37 10.84 -0.78
N VAL A 92 0.64 9.85 -1.27
CA VAL A 92 0.37 9.69 -2.72
C VAL A 92 -0.42 10.88 -3.26
N ALA A 93 -1.45 11.34 -2.54
CA ALA A 93 -2.22 12.52 -2.92
C ALA A 93 -1.35 13.79 -2.98
N ARG A 94 -0.43 13.98 -2.02
CA ARG A 94 0.54 15.08 -2.03
C ARG A 94 1.50 14.99 -3.21
N GLY A 95 1.91 13.78 -3.59
CA GLY A 95 2.73 13.53 -4.78
C GLY A 95 2.07 14.02 -6.07
N PHE A 96 0.74 13.87 -6.19
CA PHE A 96 -0.02 14.39 -7.34
C PHE A 96 0.12 15.92 -7.47
N THR A 97 0.03 16.65 -6.36
CA THR A 97 0.18 18.11 -6.38
C THR A 97 1.56 18.55 -6.90
N ALA A 98 2.62 17.81 -6.55
CA ALA A 98 3.96 18.09 -7.07
C ALA A 98 4.03 17.96 -8.59
N TYR A 99 3.51 16.86 -9.15
CA TYR A 99 3.46 16.68 -10.61
C TYR A 99 2.55 17.69 -11.31
N LEU A 100 1.40 18.02 -10.72
CA LEU A 100 0.48 19.04 -11.25
C LEU A 100 1.13 20.43 -11.27
N SER A 101 1.83 20.80 -10.20
CA SER A 101 2.58 22.07 -10.14
C SER A 101 3.68 22.12 -11.20
N SER A 102 4.42 21.04 -11.40
CA SER A 102 5.45 20.93 -12.44
C SER A 102 4.86 21.01 -13.86
N LEU A 103 3.64 20.50 -14.09
CA LEU A 103 2.94 20.58 -15.37
C LEU A 103 2.44 22.00 -15.66
N ALA A 104 1.90 22.67 -14.64
CA ALA A 104 1.42 24.05 -14.75
C ALA A 104 2.56 25.09 -14.83
N GLY A 105 3.82 24.68 -14.62
CA GLY A 105 4.97 25.59 -14.54
C GLY A 105 4.95 26.48 -13.29
N LEU A 106 4.17 26.11 -12.27
CA LEU A 106 3.99 26.85 -11.02
C LEU A 106 4.90 26.27 -9.94
N SER A 107 5.26 27.09 -8.94
CA SER A 107 5.88 26.57 -7.73
C SER A 107 4.89 25.69 -6.97
N SER A 108 5.37 24.61 -6.34
CA SER A 108 4.53 23.68 -5.58
C SER A 108 3.78 24.35 -4.40
N ASP A 109 4.24 25.53 -3.98
CA ASP A 109 3.62 26.36 -2.94
C ASP A 109 2.49 27.25 -3.46
N ALA A 110 2.39 27.49 -4.78
CA ALA A 110 1.35 28.34 -5.38
C ALA A 110 -0.03 27.67 -5.38
N LEU A 111 -0.06 26.34 -5.32
CA LEU A 111 -1.27 25.52 -5.24
C LEU A 111 -1.68 25.19 -3.81
N LEU A 112 -0.83 25.56 -2.83
CA LEU A 112 -1.17 25.49 -1.42
C LEU A 112 -1.95 26.75 -1.05
N LEU A 113 -2.99 26.59 -0.25
CA LEU A 113 -3.64 27.73 0.37
C LEU A 113 -2.61 28.38 1.31
N PRO A 114 -2.26 29.67 1.12
CA PRO A 114 -1.26 30.33 1.94
C PRO A 114 -1.67 30.25 3.41
N PRO A 115 -0.70 30.10 4.33
CA PRO A 115 -1.01 29.96 5.73
C PRO A 115 -1.73 31.23 6.18
N GLY A 116 -2.98 31.08 6.62
CA GLY A 116 -3.67 32.16 7.33
C GLY A 116 -2.96 32.48 8.65
N SER A 117 -3.60 33.27 9.50
CA SER A 117 -3.09 33.60 10.85
C SER A 117 -2.82 32.38 11.77
N SER A 118 -3.21 31.18 11.35
CA SER A 118 -3.01 29.90 12.05
C SER A 118 -1.77 29.11 11.60
N GLY A 119 -1.02 29.56 10.58
CA GLY A 119 0.18 28.86 10.10
C GLY A 119 -0.08 27.56 9.33
N PHE A 120 -1.33 27.20 9.07
CA PHE A 120 -1.71 25.95 8.41
C PHE A 120 -1.85 26.11 6.90
N GLN A 121 -1.10 25.33 6.11
CA GLN A 121 -1.18 25.27 4.65
C GLN A 121 -2.04 24.10 4.21
N ILE A 122 -3.05 24.35 3.37
CA ILE A 122 -3.93 23.29 2.84
C ILE A 122 -3.56 23.01 1.40
N ASP A 123 -3.32 21.73 1.09
CA ASP A 123 -3.11 21.26 -0.27
C ASP A 123 -4.45 20.98 -0.95
N LEU A 124 -4.99 21.97 -1.68
CA LEU A 124 -6.28 21.85 -2.35
C LEU A 124 -6.28 20.74 -3.41
N PRO A 125 -5.28 20.61 -4.30
CA PRO A 125 -5.24 19.52 -5.27
C PRO A 125 -5.20 18.12 -4.63
N ALA A 126 -4.46 17.94 -3.54
CA ALA A 126 -4.41 16.65 -2.84
C ALA A 126 -5.77 16.29 -2.22
N VAL A 127 -6.47 17.25 -1.61
CA VAL A 127 -7.83 17.05 -1.08
C VAL A 127 -8.82 16.73 -2.19
N GLY A 128 -8.75 17.46 -3.32
CA GLY A 128 -9.58 17.17 -4.49
C GLY A 128 -9.34 15.76 -5.04
N MET A 129 -8.08 15.33 -5.11
CA MET A 129 -7.72 13.97 -5.53
C MET A 129 -8.28 12.91 -4.57
N ALA A 130 -8.19 13.13 -3.25
CA ALA A 130 -8.75 12.22 -2.25
C ALA A 130 -10.28 12.06 -2.40
N ILE A 131 -11.01 13.17 -2.59
CA ILE A 131 -12.46 13.15 -2.81
C ILE A 131 -12.80 12.45 -4.14
N ALA A 132 -12.03 12.70 -5.20
CA ALA A 132 -12.22 12.06 -6.49
C ALA A 132 -12.03 10.54 -6.41
N MET A 133 -11.00 10.08 -5.70
CA MET A 133 -10.78 8.65 -5.45
C MET A 133 -11.88 8.03 -4.60
N ALA A 134 -12.32 8.71 -3.53
CA ALA A 134 -13.45 8.24 -2.72
C ALA A 134 -14.74 8.12 -3.56
N ALA A 135 -15.02 9.09 -4.43
CA ALA A 135 -16.16 9.05 -5.33
C ALA A 135 -16.05 7.92 -6.37
N LEU A 136 -14.87 7.70 -6.93
CA LEU A 136 -14.61 6.61 -7.89
C LEU A 136 -14.86 5.24 -7.26
N VAL A 137 -14.39 5.03 -6.01
CA VAL A 137 -14.64 3.80 -5.26
C VAL A 137 -16.14 3.65 -4.94
N GLY A 138 -16.81 4.75 -4.59
CA GLY A 138 -18.24 4.76 -4.29
C GLY A 138 -19.17 4.54 -5.49
N TRP A 139 -18.73 4.82 -6.72
CA TRP A 139 -19.56 4.71 -7.93
C TRP A 139 -19.82 3.25 -8.34
N GLY A 140 -18.93 2.32 -8.01
CA GLY A 140 -19.24 0.89 -8.11
C GLY A 140 -18.07 -0.01 -8.48
N VAL A 141 -18.14 -1.23 -7.97
CA VAL A 141 -17.05 -2.23 -8.01
C VAL A 141 -16.56 -2.53 -9.43
N ARG A 142 -17.48 -2.70 -10.39
CA ARG A 142 -17.11 -3.00 -11.78
C ARG A 142 -16.38 -1.84 -12.47
N GLN A 143 -16.79 -0.60 -12.19
CA GLN A 143 -16.14 0.58 -12.75
C GLN A 143 -14.78 0.81 -12.09
N ALA A 144 -14.70 0.62 -10.77
CA ALA A 144 -13.45 0.70 -10.01
C ALA A 144 -12.40 -0.32 -10.49
N ALA A 145 -12.79 -1.57 -10.75
CA ALA A 145 -11.87 -2.59 -11.25
C ALA A 145 -11.32 -2.27 -12.66
N CYS A 146 -12.19 -1.79 -13.56
CA CYS A 146 -11.80 -1.36 -14.90
C CYS A 146 -10.85 -0.15 -14.83
N ALA A 147 -11.19 0.85 -14.01
CA ALA A 147 -10.36 2.03 -13.80
C ALA A 147 -8.98 1.66 -13.22
N ASN A 148 -8.94 0.77 -12.23
CA ASN A 148 -7.68 0.30 -11.64
C ASN A 148 -6.77 -0.37 -12.68
N THR A 149 -7.35 -1.23 -13.53
CA THR A 149 -6.61 -1.90 -14.61
C THR A 149 -6.09 -0.89 -15.63
N ALA A 150 -6.92 0.07 -16.03
CA ALA A 150 -6.55 1.13 -16.97
C ALA A 150 -5.41 2.01 -16.42
N ILE A 151 -5.55 2.49 -15.18
CA ILE A 151 -4.54 3.32 -14.51
C ILE A 151 -3.22 2.55 -14.38
N THR A 152 -3.27 1.31 -13.92
CA THR A 152 -2.06 0.46 -13.78
C THR A 152 -1.37 0.26 -15.13
N THR A 153 -2.13 0.03 -16.20
CA THR A 153 -1.59 -0.11 -17.55
C THR A 153 -0.89 1.17 -18.01
N VAL A 154 -1.51 2.33 -17.78
CA VAL A 154 -0.91 3.64 -18.09
C VAL A 154 0.38 3.88 -17.28
N VAL A 155 0.39 3.54 -16.00
CA VAL A 155 1.58 3.66 -15.14
C VAL A 155 2.71 2.77 -15.64
N LEU A 156 2.42 1.49 -15.95
CA LEU A 156 3.43 0.58 -16.50
C LEU A 156 3.98 1.06 -17.85
N LEU A 157 3.12 1.52 -18.76
CA LEU A 157 3.55 2.12 -20.02
C LEU A 157 4.44 3.33 -19.80
N THR A 158 4.08 4.19 -18.84
CA THR A 158 4.88 5.36 -18.47
C THR A 158 6.25 4.94 -17.96
N ILE A 159 6.33 3.95 -17.07
CA ILE A 159 7.62 3.42 -16.58
C ILE A 159 8.48 2.91 -17.73
N VAL A 160 7.91 2.12 -18.64
CA VAL A 160 8.65 1.60 -19.81
C VAL A 160 9.18 2.74 -20.68
N LEU A 161 8.36 3.77 -20.94
CA LEU A 161 8.79 4.96 -21.69
C LEU A 161 9.92 5.71 -20.98
N ILE A 162 9.83 5.86 -19.65
CA ILE A 162 10.86 6.52 -18.86
C ILE A 162 12.17 5.74 -18.90
N LEU A 163 12.13 4.40 -18.80
CA LEU A 163 13.32 3.57 -18.89
C LEU A 163 13.94 3.65 -20.29
N ALA A 164 13.13 3.56 -21.35
CA ALA A 164 13.61 3.66 -22.72
C ALA A 164 14.28 5.02 -23.01
N ALA A 165 13.63 6.11 -22.63
CA ALA A 165 14.18 7.45 -22.77
C ALA A 165 15.39 7.65 -21.85
N GLY A 166 15.32 7.20 -20.60
CA GLY A 166 16.39 7.30 -19.64
C GLY A 166 17.67 6.68 -20.15
N PHE A 167 17.65 5.39 -20.50
CA PHE A 167 18.82 4.68 -21.00
C PHE A 167 19.36 5.20 -22.34
N ALA A 168 18.53 5.81 -23.18
CA ALA A 168 19.00 6.45 -24.42
C ALA A 168 19.85 7.71 -24.16
N PHE A 169 19.68 8.38 -23.02
CA PHE A 169 20.34 9.65 -22.68
C PHE A 169 21.23 9.57 -21.42
N VAL A 170 21.60 8.36 -20.98
CA VAL A 170 22.53 8.16 -19.86
C VAL A 170 23.93 8.65 -20.24
N HIS A 171 24.48 9.52 -19.41
CA HIS A 171 25.89 9.92 -19.50
C HIS A 171 26.65 9.32 -18.32
N ALA A 172 27.67 8.50 -18.58
CA ALA A 172 28.43 7.83 -17.53
C ALA A 172 29.12 8.81 -16.55
N SER A 173 29.38 10.05 -16.98
CA SER A 173 29.91 11.11 -16.14
C SER A 173 28.98 11.50 -14.99
N ASN A 174 27.66 11.32 -15.13
CA ASN A 174 26.68 11.68 -14.10
C ASN A 174 26.72 10.74 -12.90
N TYR A 175 27.29 9.54 -13.03
CA TYR A 175 27.51 8.63 -11.91
C TYR A 175 28.70 9.02 -11.03
N HIS A 176 29.48 10.04 -11.40
CA HIS A 176 30.61 10.52 -10.61
C HIS A 176 30.31 11.90 -9.99
N PRO A 177 30.43 12.04 -8.65
CA PRO A 177 30.67 11.00 -7.65
C PRO A 177 29.42 10.14 -7.37
N PHE A 178 29.59 8.82 -7.20
CA PHE A 178 28.47 7.89 -6.98
C PHE A 178 27.75 8.11 -5.65
N ALA A 179 28.51 8.47 -4.60
CA ALA A 179 27.99 8.73 -3.26
C ALA A 179 28.39 10.13 -2.78
N PRO A 180 27.79 11.21 -3.33
CA PRO A 180 28.16 12.59 -2.98
C PRO A 180 27.94 12.91 -1.50
N TYR A 181 26.97 12.23 -0.88
CA TYR A 181 26.60 12.40 0.53
C TYR A 181 27.10 11.25 1.44
N GLY A 182 27.95 10.37 0.90
CA GLY A 182 28.46 9.19 1.59
C GLY A 182 27.38 8.26 2.15
N VAL A 183 27.76 7.43 3.13
CA VAL A 183 26.86 6.43 3.76
C VAL A 183 25.65 7.08 4.44
N ARG A 184 25.81 8.28 5.01
CA ARG A 184 24.71 9.02 5.65
C ARG A 184 23.60 9.37 4.65
N GLY A 185 23.97 9.79 3.44
CA GLY A 185 23.01 10.06 2.38
C GLY A 185 22.31 8.79 1.89
N ILE A 186 23.04 7.68 1.78
CA ILE A 186 22.48 6.38 1.40
C ILE A 186 21.42 5.92 2.40
N LEU A 187 21.71 5.98 3.70
CA LEU A 187 20.75 5.59 4.75
C LEU A 187 19.51 6.49 4.76
N LYS A 188 19.69 7.81 4.60
CA LYS A 188 18.56 8.76 4.50
C LYS A 188 17.74 8.55 3.23
N GLY A 189 18.35 8.11 2.14
CA GLY A 189 17.67 7.71 0.92
C GLY A 189 16.90 6.41 1.10
N ALA A 190 17.53 5.40 1.71
CA ALA A 190 16.94 4.10 1.99
C ALA A 190 15.65 4.23 2.83
N SER A 191 15.62 5.11 3.85
CA SER A 191 14.41 5.34 4.63
C SER A 191 13.25 5.94 3.80
N ARG A 192 13.56 6.76 2.78
CA ARG A 192 12.52 7.29 1.86
C ARG A 192 12.05 6.23 0.87
N VAL A 193 12.96 5.41 0.35
CA VAL A 193 12.63 4.34 -0.59
C VAL A 193 11.85 3.22 0.11
N PHE A 194 12.10 2.97 1.39
CA PHE A 194 11.32 2.02 2.20
C PHE A 194 9.83 2.36 2.18
N PHE A 195 9.47 3.65 2.23
CA PHE A 195 8.09 4.10 2.13
C PHE A 195 7.42 3.72 0.79
N ALA A 196 8.19 3.60 -0.29
CA ALA A 196 7.65 3.20 -1.60
C ALA A 196 7.26 1.70 -1.66
N PHE A 197 7.66 0.89 -0.68
CA PHE A 197 7.30 -0.53 -0.57
C PHE A 197 6.05 -0.78 0.29
N ILE A 198 5.42 0.26 0.82
CA ILE A 198 4.13 0.14 1.53
C ILE A 198 3.07 -0.41 0.56
N GLY A 199 2.28 -1.39 1.02
CA GLY A 199 1.17 -1.98 0.27
C GLY A 199 1.40 -3.38 -0.30
N PHE A 200 2.52 -4.05 0.00
CA PHE A 200 2.73 -5.46 -0.41
C PHE A 200 1.72 -6.42 0.23
N ASP A 201 1.20 -6.06 1.40
CA ASP A 201 0.19 -6.77 2.18
C ASP A 201 -1.20 -6.76 1.51
N MET A 202 -1.48 -5.80 0.64
CA MET A 202 -2.70 -5.80 -0.18
C MET A 202 -2.81 -7.00 -1.11
N LEU A 203 -1.68 -7.59 -1.52
CA LEU A 203 -1.68 -8.81 -2.33
C LEU A 203 -2.25 -10.00 -1.59
N ALA A 204 -2.12 -10.02 -0.25
CA ALA A 204 -2.70 -11.06 0.59
C ALA A 204 -4.23 -10.92 0.71
N VAL A 205 -4.80 -9.72 0.50
CA VAL A 205 -6.26 -9.53 0.48
C VAL A 205 -6.88 -10.19 -0.76
N ALA A 206 -6.17 -10.16 -1.89
CA ALA A 206 -6.58 -10.87 -3.11
C ALA A 206 -6.44 -12.40 -3.02
N ALA A 207 -5.91 -12.94 -1.91
CA ALA A 207 -5.80 -14.38 -1.68
C ALA A 207 -7.15 -15.09 -1.70
N GLU A 208 -8.23 -14.41 -1.30
CA GLU A 208 -9.58 -14.96 -1.28
C GLU A 208 -10.09 -15.29 -2.69
N GLU A 209 -9.52 -14.66 -3.72
CA GLU A 209 -9.83 -14.89 -5.14
C GLU A 209 -8.81 -15.85 -5.81
N ALA A 210 -7.79 -16.30 -5.09
CA ALA A 210 -6.76 -17.19 -5.61
C ALA A 210 -7.28 -18.63 -5.73
N ARG A 211 -6.84 -19.34 -6.77
CA ARG A 211 -7.25 -20.74 -7.00
C ARG A 211 -6.56 -21.69 -6.03
N GLU A 212 -5.25 -21.53 -5.82
CA GLU A 212 -4.46 -22.31 -4.86
C GLU A 212 -3.72 -21.36 -3.90
N PRO A 213 -4.40 -20.80 -2.88
CA PRO A 213 -3.86 -19.73 -2.05
C PRO A 213 -2.59 -20.12 -1.29
N SER A 214 -2.42 -21.42 -0.96
CA SER A 214 -1.23 -21.93 -0.27
C SER A 214 0.07 -21.84 -1.09
N ARG A 215 -0.03 -21.72 -2.42
CA ARG A 215 1.11 -21.56 -3.32
C ARG A 215 1.09 -20.23 -4.07
N ASP A 216 -0.07 -19.83 -4.56
CA ASP A 216 -0.23 -18.63 -5.40
C ASP A 216 0.11 -17.36 -4.63
N VAL A 217 -0.34 -17.24 -3.37
CA VAL A 217 -0.17 -16.01 -2.57
C VAL A 217 1.30 -15.79 -2.20
N PRO A 218 2.04 -16.77 -1.64
CA PRO A 218 3.46 -16.58 -1.35
C PRO A 218 4.30 -16.27 -2.60
N VAL A 219 4.04 -16.96 -3.71
CA VAL A 219 4.76 -16.73 -4.98
C VAL A 219 4.44 -15.34 -5.53
N CYS A 220 3.17 -14.91 -5.49
CA CYS A 220 2.75 -13.59 -5.94
C CYS A 220 3.44 -12.46 -5.15
N ILE A 221 3.48 -12.57 -3.82
CA ILE A 221 4.12 -11.56 -2.95
C ILE A 221 5.62 -11.48 -3.28
N LEU A 222 6.33 -12.62 -3.35
CA LEU A 222 7.78 -12.61 -3.63
C LEU A 222 8.10 -12.14 -5.06
N ALA A 223 7.33 -12.60 -6.05
CA ALA A 223 7.55 -12.23 -7.44
C ALA A 223 7.28 -10.75 -7.70
N SER A 224 6.19 -10.21 -7.15
CA SER A 224 5.85 -8.78 -7.26
C SER A 224 6.89 -7.91 -6.56
N LEU A 225 7.32 -8.27 -5.35
CA LEU A 225 8.34 -7.54 -4.62
C LEU A 225 9.67 -7.50 -5.38
N ALA A 226 10.11 -8.65 -5.92
CA ALA A 226 11.32 -8.74 -6.72
C ALA A 226 11.22 -7.91 -8.01
N ALA A 227 10.09 -7.99 -8.72
CA ALA A 227 9.85 -7.23 -9.94
C ALA A 227 9.82 -5.71 -9.68
N CYS A 228 9.10 -5.25 -8.65
CA CYS A 228 9.06 -3.85 -8.26
C CYS A 228 10.44 -3.33 -7.85
N THR A 229 11.21 -4.13 -7.10
CA THR A 229 12.58 -3.78 -6.71
C THR A 229 13.48 -3.61 -7.93
N ALA A 230 13.41 -4.52 -8.91
CA ALA A 230 14.18 -4.42 -10.14
C ALA A 230 13.83 -3.15 -10.93
N ILE A 231 12.53 -2.85 -11.07
CA ILE A 231 12.06 -1.64 -11.74
C ILE A 231 12.55 -0.39 -11.02
N TYR A 232 12.50 -0.34 -9.69
CA TYR A 232 12.98 0.80 -8.90
C TYR A 232 14.47 1.03 -9.07
N VAL A 233 15.28 -0.03 -9.08
CA VAL A 233 16.73 0.07 -9.34
C VAL A 233 16.99 0.60 -10.74
N LEU A 234 16.28 0.09 -11.75
CA LEU A 234 16.41 0.56 -13.13
C LEU A 234 16.01 2.03 -13.28
N MET A 235 14.92 2.45 -12.64
CA MET A 235 14.44 3.84 -12.65
C MET A 235 15.43 4.77 -11.95
N ALA A 236 16.00 4.34 -10.81
CA ALA A 236 17.03 5.09 -10.11
C ALA A 236 18.31 5.24 -10.96
N ALA A 237 18.74 4.16 -11.63
CA ALA A 237 19.88 4.19 -12.54
C ALA A 237 19.62 5.12 -13.75
N ALA A 238 18.41 5.07 -14.32
CA ALA A 238 18.01 5.91 -15.43
C ALA A 238 18.05 7.40 -15.06
N ILE A 239 17.42 7.79 -13.94
CA ILE A 239 17.35 9.21 -13.56
C ILE A 239 18.69 9.80 -13.15
N THR A 240 19.49 9.03 -12.40
CA THR A 240 20.84 9.46 -12.00
C THR A 240 21.82 9.49 -13.17
N GLY A 241 21.59 8.68 -14.21
CA GLY A 241 22.35 8.73 -15.45
C GLY A 241 21.94 9.90 -16.37
N MET A 242 20.69 10.36 -16.31
CA MET A 242 20.21 11.52 -17.08
C MET A 242 20.69 12.86 -16.53
N MET A 243 20.77 13.01 -15.21
CA MET A 243 21.05 14.31 -14.58
C MET A 243 21.85 14.14 -13.27
N PRO A 244 22.81 15.05 -12.97
CA PRO A 244 23.53 15.02 -11.70
C PRO A 244 22.60 15.12 -10.49
N ALA A 245 22.89 14.35 -9.44
CA ALA A 245 22.10 14.26 -8.21
C ALA A 245 21.76 15.62 -7.55
N ALA A 246 22.59 16.65 -7.75
CA ALA A 246 22.41 17.98 -7.18
C ALA A 246 21.27 18.79 -7.83
N GLN A 247 20.82 18.42 -9.04
CA GLN A 247 19.80 19.16 -9.79
C GLN A 247 18.45 18.44 -9.84
N LEU A 248 18.34 17.26 -9.19
CA LEU A 248 17.08 16.55 -9.07
C LEU A 248 16.13 17.31 -8.14
N ASP A 249 14.95 17.62 -8.65
CA ASP A 249 13.85 18.14 -7.85
C ASP A 249 13.29 17.01 -6.95
N PRO A 250 13.29 17.17 -5.62
CA PRO A 250 12.79 16.14 -4.70
C PRO A 250 11.31 15.81 -4.89
N ALA A 251 10.52 16.74 -5.43
CA ALA A 251 9.06 16.61 -5.52
C ALA A 251 8.61 16.00 -6.86
N ALA A 252 9.26 16.35 -7.97
CA ALA A 252 8.91 15.89 -9.31
C ALA A 252 10.17 15.55 -10.15
N PRO A 253 10.95 14.53 -9.74
CA PRO A 253 12.31 14.32 -10.25
C PRO A 253 12.32 13.95 -11.74
N PHE A 254 11.43 13.06 -12.18
CA PHE A 254 11.32 12.70 -13.61
C PHE A 254 10.76 13.84 -14.46
N ALA A 255 9.76 14.58 -13.97
CA ALA A 255 9.19 15.71 -14.69
C ALA A 255 10.26 16.76 -15.01
N ARG A 256 11.14 17.07 -14.04
CA ARG A 256 12.29 17.95 -14.26
C ARG A 256 13.35 17.34 -15.18
N ALA A 257 13.67 16.06 -15.02
CA ALA A 257 14.63 15.38 -15.90
C ALA A 257 14.18 15.42 -17.38
N PHE A 258 12.88 15.32 -17.66
CA PHE A 258 12.37 15.44 -19.03
C PHE A 258 12.33 16.87 -19.58
N GLN A 259 12.14 17.88 -18.72
CA GLN A 259 12.15 19.28 -19.16
C GLN A 259 13.51 19.75 -19.69
N VAL A 260 14.59 19.18 -19.18
CA VAL A 260 15.96 19.50 -19.62
C VAL A 260 16.39 18.70 -20.84
N MET A 261 15.58 17.73 -21.29
CA MET A 261 15.93 16.86 -22.40
C MET A 261 15.49 17.43 -23.76
N PRO A 262 16.43 17.61 -24.72
CA PRO A 262 16.13 18.23 -26.01
C PRO A 262 15.10 17.44 -26.83
N LEU A 263 15.02 16.11 -26.71
CA LEU A 263 14.10 15.29 -27.50
C LEU A 263 12.63 15.46 -27.11
N VAL A 264 12.33 15.67 -25.81
CA VAL A 264 10.96 15.95 -25.35
C VAL A 264 10.54 17.36 -25.71
N VAL A 265 11.46 18.33 -25.62
CA VAL A 265 11.24 19.70 -26.11
C VAL A 265 10.99 19.70 -27.61
N GLU A 266 11.71 18.89 -28.39
CA GLU A 266 11.52 18.79 -29.85
C GLU A 266 10.18 18.11 -30.19
N LEU A 267 9.78 17.05 -29.48
CA LEU A 267 8.48 16.38 -29.63
C LEU A 267 7.29 17.25 -29.18
N LEU A 268 7.44 18.06 -28.13
CA LEU A 268 6.44 19.04 -27.68
C LEU A 268 6.45 20.33 -28.51
N ARG A 269 7.56 20.67 -29.16
CA ARG A 269 7.66 21.76 -30.15
C ARG A 269 7.13 21.37 -31.52
N GLN A 270 7.01 20.07 -31.85
CA GLN A 270 6.26 19.68 -33.03
C GLN A 270 4.83 20.19 -32.85
N PRO A 271 4.37 21.20 -33.60
CA PRO A 271 2.96 21.57 -33.57
C PRO A 271 2.15 20.31 -33.92
N PRO A 272 0.96 20.08 -33.31
CA PRO A 272 0.11 18.95 -33.67
C PRO A 272 0.01 18.94 -35.19
N ALA A 273 0.47 17.84 -35.77
CA ALA A 273 0.89 17.80 -37.15
C ALA A 273 -0.14 18.46 -38.07
N ARG A 274 0.36 19.36 -38.93
CA ARG A 274 -0.38 20.23 -39.86
C ARG A 274 -1.42 19.53 -40.76
N HIS A 275 -1.53 18.20 -40.72
CA HIS A 275 -2.58 17.46 -41.42
C HIS A 275 -4.00 17.77 -40.88
N TRP A 276 -4.15 18.10 -39.59
CA TRP A 276 -5.46 18.50 -39.04
C TRP A 276 -5.94 19.89 -39.48
N VAL A 277 -5.02 20.79 -39.84
CA VAL A 277 -5.36 22.13 -40.35
C VAL A 277 -5.82 22.07 -41.83
N GLY A 278 -5.39 21.05 -42.57
CA GLY A 278 -5.91 20.77 -43.92
C GLY A 278 -7.35 20.27 -43.90
N ALA A 279 -7.70 19.39 -42.96
CA ALA A 279 -9.04 18.84 -42.82
C ALA A 279 -10.10 19.89 -42.45
N GLN A 280 -9.75 20.90 -41.64
CA GLN A 280 -10.67 21.98 -41.28
C GLN A 280 -10.92 23.01 -42.40
N ARG A 281 -10.01 23.13 -43.39
CA ARG A 281 -10.24 23.98 -44.57
C ARG A 281 -11.16 23.32 -45.59
N ALA A 282 -11.16 22.00 -45.67
CA ALA A 282 -12.06 21.25 -46.55
C ALA A 282 -13.52 21.28 -46.05
N VAL A 283 -13.75 21.28 -44.73
CA VAL A 283 -15.10 21.34 -44.14
C VAL A 283 -15.70 22.76 -44.15
N ARG A 284 -14.88 23.80 -44.37
CA ARG A 284 -15.34 25.20 -44.46
C ARG A 284 -15.68 25.64 -45.89
N GLN A 285 -15.52 24.76 -46.88
CA GLN A 285 -15.86 25.01 -48.29
C GLN A 285 -16.95 24.06 -48.83
N VAL A 286 -17.72 23.44 -47.93
CA VAL A 286 -19.01 22.78 -48.23
C VAL A 286 -20.07 23.46 -47.38
#